data_AF-A0A937WND8-F1
#
_entry.id   AF-A0A937WND8-F1
#
_cell.length_a   1.000
_cell.length_b   1.000
_cell.length_c   1.000
_cell.angle_alpha   90.00
_cell.angle_beta   90.00
_cell.angle_gamma   90.00
#
_symmetry.space_group_name_H-M   'P 1'
#
loop_
_entity.id
_entity.type
_entity.pdbx_description
1 polymer ?
#
loop_
_entity_poly.entity_id
_entity_poly.type
_entity_poly.pdbx_seq_one_letter_code
_entity_poly.pdbx_strand_id
1 'polypeptide(L)'
;MRRTYKLWEEGKGPEFVLELASENTYREDLGKKKRLYASVLSVQEYFLYDPDNQYLPSSLMGYRLTKDGVYLPILPTYNRLPSLVLGLELGVKGDELRLYNPLTREWVLKPVEEAEARAQQAEARAQRAEAELERLRALLERSSE
;
A
#
# COMPACT_ATOMS: atom_id res chain seq x y z
N MET A 1 -16.46 4.37 -0.55
CA MET A 1 -15.23 4.55 -1.35
C MET A 1 -15.59 5.32 -2.61
N ARG A 2 -14.83 6.36 -2.99
CA ARG A 2 -15.11 7.13 -4.21
C ARG A 2 -14.36 6.49 -5.38
N ARG A 3 -15.06 6.28 -6.51
CA ARG A 3 -14.44 5.76 -7.75
C ARG A 3 -13.75 6.84 -8.58
N THR A 4 -14.11 8.10 -8.34
CA THR A 4 -13.55 9.26 -9.06
C THR A 4 -13.23 10.37 -8.07
N TYR A 5 -12.16 11.11 -8.36
CA TYR A 5 -11.75 12.30 -7.61
C TYR A 5 -12.03 13.53 -8.48
N LYS A 6 -12.87 14.44 -7.99
CA LYS A 6 -13.31 15.62 -8.74
C LYS A 6 -12.88 16.87 -8.01
N LEU A 7 -12.04 17.68 -8.64
CA LEU A 7 -11.45 18.85 -8.02
C LEU A 7 -12.50 19.82 -7.45
N TRP A 8 -13.63 20.01 -8.14
CA TRP A 8 -14.71 20.90 -7.69
C TRP A 8 -15.51 20.36 -6.49
N GLU A 9 -15.44 19.07 -6.19
CA GLU A 9 -16.05 18.49 -4.98
C GLU A 9 -15.08 18.53 -3.79
N GLU A 10 -13.77 18.45 -4.06
CA GLU A 10 -12.74 18.25 -3.02
C GLU A 10 -11.98 19.54 -2.66
N GLY A 11 -12.06 20.58 -3.51
CA GLY A 11 -11.45 21.90 -3.27
C GLY A 11 -9.93 21.96 -3.37
N LYS A 12 -9.24 20.81 -3.44
CA LYS A 12 -7.78 20.71 -3.69
C LYS A 12 -7.44 19.51 -4.58
N GLY A 13 -6.27 19.56 -5.22
CA GLY A 13 -5.73 18.41 -5.95
C GLY A 13 -5.30 17.28 -5.01
N PRO A 14 -5.15 16.04 -5.52
CA PRO A 14 -4.61 14.96 -4.72
C PRO A 14 -3.15 15.23 -4.36
N GLU A 15 -2.73 14.84 -3.16
CA GLU A 15 -1.33 14.96 -2.73
C GLU A 15 -0.47 13.79 -3.24
N PHE A 16 -1.10 12.66 -3.55
CA PHE A 16 -0.46 11.45 -4.05
C PHE A 16 -1.19 10.96 -5.30
N VAL A 17 -0.44 10.59 -6.33
CA VAL A 17 -0.95 9.90 -7.53
C VAL A 17 -0.05 8.70 -7.82
N LEU A 18 -0.67 7.57 -8.14
CA LEU A 18 -0.02 6.37 -8.67
C LEU A 18 -0.69 6.04 -10.01
N GLU A 19 0.12 5.98 -11.07
CA GLU A 19 -0.32 5.54 -12.39
C GLU A 19 0.20 4.13 -12.67
N LEU A 20 -0.65 3.30 -13.27
CA LEU A 20 -0.24 2.00 -13.82
C LEU A 20 0.12 2.20 -15.29
N ALA A 21 1.37 1.92 -15.64
CA ALA A 21 1.83 2.02 -17.00
C ALA A 21 1.14 0.98 -17.88
N SER A 22 0.78 1.42 -19.08
CA SER A 22 0.25 0.57 -20.14
C SER A 22 0.83 1.02 -21.47
N GLU A 23 0.75 0.17 -22.49
CA GLU A 23 1.21 0.48 -23.85
C GLU A 23 0.71 1.84 -24.36
N ASN A 24 -0.54 2.17 -24.04
CA ASN A 24 -1.20 3.38 -24.54
C ASN A 24 -0.91 4.63 -23.70
N THR A 25 -0.53 4.50 -22.43
CA THR A 25 -0.46 5.64 -21.50
C THR A 25 0.96 6.03 -21.09
N TYR A 26 1.92 5.11 -21.12
CA TYR A 26 3.23 5.33 -20.48
C TYR A 26 3.97 6.59 -20.97
N ARG A 27 3.85 6.92 -22.28
CA ARG A 27 4.47 8.13 -22.86
C ARG A 27 3.85 9.41 -22.30
N GLU A 28 2.53 9.41 -22.12
CA GLU A 28 1.83 10.54 -21.51
C GLU A 28 2.15 10.65 -20.03
N ASP A 29 2.21 9.51 -19.33
CA ASP A 29 2.51 9.40 -17.90
C ASP A 29 3.93 9.94 -17.59
N LEU A 30 4.92 9.66 -18.43
CA LEU A 30 6.29 10.18 -18.32
C LEU A 30 6.42 11.65 -18.79
N GLY A 31 5.50 12.14 -19.61
CA GLY A 31 5.57 13.43 -20.27
C GLY A 31 4.52 14.43 -19.78
N LYS A 32 3.38 14.45 -20.48
CA LYS A 32 2.34 15.48 -20.31
C LYS A 32 1.71 15.44 -18.92
N LYS A 33 1.34 14.25 -18.42
CA LYS A 33 0.71 14.11 -17.10
C LYS A 33 1.66 14.48 -15.98
N LYS A 34 2.91 14.00 -16.03
CA LYS A 34 3.95 14.42 -15.09
C LYS A 34 4.07 15.94 -14.99
N ARG A 35 4.06 16.66 -16.12
CA ARG A 35 4.07 18.13 -16.11
C ARG A 35 2.80 18.73 -15.52
N LEU A 36 1.62 18.23 -15.91
CA LEU A 36 0.33 18.70 -15.39
C LEU A 36 0.21 18.53 -13.87
N TYR A 37 0.64 17.37 -13.36
CA TYR A 37 0.63 17.07 -11.93
C TYR A 37 1.58 17.98 -11.14
N ALA A 38 2.74 18.32 -11.69
CA ALA A 38 3.64 19.28 -11.08
C ALA A 38 3.07 20.71 -11.10
N SER A 39 2.71 21.22 -12.29
CA SER A 39 2.52 22.66 -12.50
C SER A 39 1.10 23.16 -12.25
N VAL A 40 0.08 22.30 -12.38
CA VAL A 40 -1.33 22.72 -12.26
C VAL A 40 -1.96 22.13 -11.01
N LEU A 41 -1.76 20.84 -10.77
CA LEU A 41 -2.40 20.16 -9.63
C LEU A 41 -1.54 20.14 -8.37
N SER A 42 -0.26 20.53 -8.46
CA SER A 42 0.69 20.54 -7.34
C SER A 42 0.69 19.22 -6.54
N VAL A 43 0.63 18.09 -7.25
CA VAL A 43 0.63 16.77 -6.62
C VAL A 43 1.99 16.55 -5.97
N GLN A 44 2.01 16.37 -4.65
CA GLN A 44 3.25 16.30 -3.87
C GLN A 44 4.11 15.09 -4.24
N GLU A 45 3.47 13.93 -4.48
CA GLU A 45 4.16 12.71 -4.88
C GLU A 45 3.48 12.01 -6.04
N TYR A 46 4.26 11.69 -7.07
CA TYR A 46 3.80 11.04 -8.30
C TYR A 46 4.59 9.75 -8.55
N PHE A 47 3.87 8.63 -8.56
CA PHE A 47 4.43 7.30 -8.76
C PHE A 47 3.94 6.68 -10.05
N LEU A 48 4.79 5.87 -10.67
CA LEU A 48 4.43 5.04 -11.81
C LEU A 48 4.83 3.60 -11.52
N TYR A 49 3.92 2.67 -11.79
CA TYR A 49 4.14 1.25 -11.64
C TYR A 49 3.91 0.55 -12.97
N ASP A 50 4.89 -0.23 -13.42
CA ASP A 50 4.85 -1.08 -14.59
C ASP A 50 5.04 -2.54 -14.14
N PRO A 51 3.93 -3.30 -13.98
CA PRO A 51 4.00 -4.66 -13.44
C PRO A 51 4.82 -5.59 -14.32
N ASP A 52 4.80 -5.38 -15.64
CA ASP A 52 5.44 -6.27 -16.60
C ASP A 52 6.82 -5.76 -17.05
N ASN A 53 7.22 -4.58 -16.58
CA ASN A 53 8.49 -3.94 -16.91
C ASN A 53 8.72 -3.81 -18.44
N GLN A 54 7.65 -3.53 -19.18
CA GLN A 54 7.63 -3.45 -20.65
C GLN A 54 7.74 -2.02 -21.18
N TYR A 55 7.38 -1.02 -20.38
CA TYR A 55 7.12 0.35 -20.82
C TYR A 55 7.95 1.39 -20.09
N LEU A 56 8.30 1.16 -18.83
CA LEU A 56 9.09 2.08 -18.01
C LEU A 56 10.56 1.64 -17.89
N PRO A 57 11.48 2.59 -17.64
CA PRO A 57 12.90 2.26 -17.34
C PRO A 57 13.10 1.38 -16.10
N SER A 58 12.13 1.36 -15.19
CA SER A 58 12.09 0.51 -14.00
C SER A 58 10.64 0.23 -13.65
N SER A 59 10.36 -0.96 -13.11
CA SER A 59 9.01 -1.40 -12.73
C SER A 59 8.32 -0.49 -11.72
N LEU A 60 9.07 0.26 -10.91
CA LEU A 60 8.52 1.23 -9.99
C LEU A 60 9.38 2.50 -9.98
N MET A 61 8.74 3.63 -10.28
CA MET A 61 9.36 4.96 -10.26
C MET A 61 8.54 5.90 -9.38
N GLY A 62 9.21 6.86 -8.76
CA GLY A 62 8.57 7.85 -7.91
C GLY A 62 9.23 9.21 -8.05
N TYR A 63 8.44 10.26 -7.94
CA TYR A 63 8.87 11.64 -8.00
C TYR A 63 8.23 12.44 -6.88
N ARG A 64 9.01 13.35 -6.28
CA ARG A 64 8.53 14.29 -5.26
C ARG A 64 8.63 15.72 -5.76
N LEU A 65 7.56 16.48 -5.56
CA LEU A 65 7.49 17.88 -5.97
C LEU A 65 8.36 18.72 -5.03
N THR A 66 9.24 19.55 -5.60
CA THR A 66 10.00 20.54 -4.85
C THR A 66 9.19 21.81 -4.64
N LYS A 67 9.65 22.67 -3.74
CA LYS A 67 9.07 24.01 -3.54
C LYS A 67 9.08 24.87 -4.80
N ASP A 68 10.03 24.62 -5.70
CA ASP A 68 10.16 25.32 -6.98
C ASP A 68 9.23 24.74 -8.07
N GLY A 69 8.36 23.79 -7.73
CA GLY A 69 7.40 23.20 -8.67
C GLY A 69 8.00 22.17 -9.63
N VAL A 70 9.16 21.58 -9.28
CA VAL A 70 9.85 20.59 -10.12
C VAL A 70 9.81 19.21 -9.46
N TYR A 71 9.57 18.18 -10.27
CA TYR A 71 9.67 16.79 -9.80
C TYR A 71 11.11 16.30 -9.78
N LEU A 72 11.57 15.88 -8.60
CA LEU A 72 12.82 15.13 -8.44
C LEU A 72 12.55 13.64 -8.19
N PRO A 73 13.37 12.72 -8.74
CA PRO A 73 13.22 11.30 -8.48
C PRO A 73 13.35 10.98 -6.98
N ILE A 74 12.50 10.08 -6.48
CA ILE A 74 12.63 9.49 -5.16
C ILE A 74 13.61 8.32 -5.28
N LEU A 75 14.67 8.32 -4.47
CA LEU A 75 15.64 7.23 -4.45
C LEU A 75 15.15 6.07 -3.58
N PRO A 76 15.34 4.82 -4.02
CA PRO A 76 14.92 3.66 -3.24
C PRO A 76 15.77 3.48 -1.98
N THR A 77 15.12 3.04 -0.91
CA THR A 77 15.71 2.56 0.33
C THR A 77 15.29 1.11 0.51
N TYR A 78 16.26 0.19 0.58
CA TYR A 78 16.01 -1.26 0.61
C TYR A 78 15.05 -1.75 -0.51
N ASN A 79 15.29 -1.30 -1.75
CA ASN A 79 14.45 -1.60 -2.94
C ASN A 79 12.99 -1.12 -2.84
N ARG A 80 12.71 -0.14 -1.98
CA ARG A 80 11.37 0.47 -1.85
C ARG A 80 11.46 1.99 -1.95
N LEU A 81 10.45 2.62 -2.51
CA LEU A 81 10.37 4.08 -2.63
C LEU A 81 9.58 4.66 -1.44
N PRO A 82 10.21 5.48 -0.58
CA PRO A 82 9.51 6.08 0.56
C PRO A 82 8.56 7.19 0.10
N SER A 83 7.28 7.07 0.48
CA SER A 83 6.27 8.11 0.34
C SER A 83 6.12 8.87 1.66
N LEU A 84 6.38 10.18 1.62
CA LEU A 84 6.14 11.05 2.77
C LEU A 84 4.66 11.38 2.94
N VAL A 85 3.90 11.42 1.84
CA VAL A 85 2.46 11.69 1.88
C VAL A 85 1.71 10.55 2.56
N LEU A 86 2.09 9.30 2.28
CA LEU A 86 1.44 8.12 2.86
C LEU A 86 2.05 7.69 4.20
N GLY A 87 3.29 8.09 4.50
CA GLY A 87 4.06 7.53 5.63
C GLY A 87 4.39 6.05 5.45
N LEU A 88 4.41 5.57 4.20
CA LEU A 88 4.64 4.18 3.80
C LEU A 88 5.71 4.12 2.71
N GLU A 89 6.26 2.94 2.46
CA GLU A 89 7.19 2.70 1.36
C GLU A 89 6.52 1.82 0.30
N LEU A 90 6.59 2.23 -0.97
CA LEU A 90 6.09 1.43 -2.09
C LEU A 90 7.19 0.46 -2.53
N GLY A 91 6.86 -0.81 -2.67
CA GLY A 91 7.82 -1.81 -3.14
C GLY A 91 7.13 -2.89 -3.96
N VAL A 92 7.91 -3.58 -4.78
CA VAL A 92 7.43 -4.72 -5.56
C VAL A 92 7.84 -6.01 -4.84
N LYS A 93 6.86 -6.88 -4.56
CA LYS A 93 7.08 -8.19 -3.93
C LYS A 93 6.54 -9.27 -4.86
N GLY A 94 7.44 -10.07 -5.45
CA GLY A 94 7.08 -10.88 -6.62
C GLY A 94 6.75 -9.94 -7.77
N ASP A 95 5.53 -10.04 -8.31
CA ASP A 95 5.01 -9.17 -9.39
C ASP A 95 3.92 -8.22 -8.90
N GLU A 96 3.78 -8.06 -7.57
CA GLU A 96 2.73 -7.26 -6.95
C GLU A 96 3.31 -6.00 -6.29
N LEU A 97 2.73 -4.84 -6.61
CA LEU A 97 2.96 -3.62 -5.87
C LEU A 97 2.37 -3.75 -4.46
N ARG A 98 3.21 -3.54 -3.45
CA ARG A 98 2.85 -3.64 -2.04
C ARG A 98 3.30 -2.38 -1.29
N LEU A 99 2.64 -2.12 -0.18
CA LEU A 99 3.00 -1.06 0.75
C LEU A 99 3.69 -1.65 1.98
N TYR A 100 4.81 -1.08 2.36
CA TYR A 100 5.56 -1.44 3.56
C TYR A 100 5.42 -0.32 4.60
N ASN A 101 5.12 -0.70 5.83
CA ASN A 101 5.05 0.22 6.95
C ASN A 101 6.40 0.25 7.66
N PRO A 102 7.18 1.35 7.57
CA PRO A 102 8.50 1.43 8.19
C PRO A 102 8.46 1.49 9.72
N LEU A 103 7.33 1.88 10.31
CA LEU A 103 7.16 1.95 11.78
C LEU A 103 6.96 0.56 12.39
N THR A 104 6.07 -0.25 11.81
CA THR A 104 5.83 -1.62 12.28
C THR A 104 6.83 -2.61 11.69
N ARG A 105 7.56 -2.21 10.64
CA ARG A 105 8.50 -3.03 9.86
C ARG A 105 7.83 -4.20 9.13
N GLU A 106 6.57 -4.04 8.76
CA GLU A 106 5.76 -5.07 8.13
C GLU A 106 5.17 -4.60 6.80
N TRP A 107 4.90 -5.56 5.91
CA TRP A 107 4.08 -5.29 4.73
C TRP A 107 2.63 -5.10 5.16
N VAL A 108 1.97 -4.07 4.60
CA VAL A 108 0.54 -3.87 4.77
C VAL A 108 -0.18 -5.08 4.17
N LEU A 109 -1.05 -5.69 4.98
CA LEU A 109 -1.87 -6.81 4.58
C LEU A 109 -2.96 -6.35 3.62
N LYS A 110 -3.23 -7.17 2.61
CA LYS A 110 -4.44 -7.04 1.80
C LYS A 110 -5.66 -7.35 2.67
N PRO A 111 -6.85 -6.82 2.35
CA PRO A 111 -8.06 -7.12 3.10
C PRO A 111 -8.35 -8.62 3.28
N VAL A 112 -8.02 -9.43 2.26
CA VAL A 112 -8.14 -10.90 2.32
C VAL A 112 -7.13 -11.53 3.29
N GLU A 113 -5.87 -11.10 3.24
CA GLU A 113 -4.82 -11.58 4.16
C GLU A 113 -5.15 -11.19 5.61
N GLU A 114 -5.72 -9.99 5.82
CA GLU A 114 -6.19 -9.54 7.14
C GLU A 114 -7.41 -10.35 7.63
N ALA A 115 -8.34 -10.69 6.73
CA ALA A 115 -9.48 -11.53 7.05
C ALA A 115 -9.04 -12.96 7.43
N GLU A 116 -8.13 -13.55 6.67
CA GLU A 116 -7.54 -14.86 6.94
C GLU A 116 -6.79 -14.87 8.28
N ALA A 117 -5.96 -13.86 8.54
CA ALA A 117 -5.25 -13.74 9.81
C ALA A 117 -6.22 -13.62 11.00
N ARG A 118 -7.32 -12.87 10.85
CA ARG A 118 -8.36 -12.77 11.88
C ARG A 118 -9.08 -14.10 12.10
N ALA A 119 -9.41 -14.82 11.03
CA ALA A 119 -10.05 -16.12 11.11
C ALA A 119 -9.17 -17.14 11.84
N GLN A 120 -7.89 -17.22 11.47
CA GLN A 120 -6.91 -18.09 12.15
C GLN A 120 -6.75 -17.74 13.63
N GLN A 121 -6.71 -16.45 13.97
CA GLN A 121 -6.65 -16.02 15.37
C GLN A 121 -7.91 -16.39 16.16
N ALA A 122 -9.10 -16.28 15.54
CA ALA A 122 -10.35 -16.66 16.17
C ALA A 122 -10.43 -18.17 16.40
N GLU A 123 -10.03 -18.98 15.42
CA GLU A 123 -9.98 -20.43 15.53
C GLU A 123 -8.99 -20.89 16.61
N ALA A 124 -7.78 -20.32 16.63
CA ALA A 124 -6.79 -20.63 17.67
C ALA A 124 -7.28 -20.25 19.08
N ARG A 125 -8.08 -19.19 19.22
CA ARG A 125 -8.70 -18.81 20.51
C ARG A 125 -9.81 -19.79 20.90
N ALA A 126 -10.64 -20.21 19.96
CA ALA A 126 -11.70 -21.18 20.21
C ALA A 126 -11.11 -22.52 20.68
N GLN A 127 -10.11 -23.05 19.97
CA GLN A 127 -9.43 -24.30 20.35
C GLN A 127 -8.80 -24.24 21.74
N ARG A 128 -8.18 -23.09 22.11
CA ARG A 128 -7.63 -22.91 23.46
C ARG A 128 -8.71 -22.86 24.53
N ALA A 129 -9.83 -22.21 24.26
CA ALA A 129 -10.95 -22.15 25.19
C ALA A 129 -11.61 -23.52 25.38
N GLU A 130 -11.76 -24.30 24.30
CA GLU A 130 -12.28 -25.67 24.35
C GLU A 130 -11.37 -26.59 25.16
N ALA A 131 -10.07 -26.58 24.91
CA ALA A 131 -9.11 -27.38 25.66
C ALA A 131 -9.09 -27.03 27.16
N GLU A 132 -9.21 -25.74 27.50
CA GLU A 132 -9.29 -25.30 28.90
C GLU A 132 -10.61 -25.73 29.55
N LEU A 133 -11.73 -25.65 28.82
CA LEU A 133 -13.03 -26.11 29.30
C LEU A 133 -13.01 -27.63 29.58
N GLU A 134 -12.44 -28.43 28.68
CA GLU A 134 -12.26 -29.87 28.87
C GLU A 134 -11.40 -30.17 30.09
N ARG A 135 -10.28 -29.45 30.26
CA ARG A 135 -9.41 -29.58 31.43
C ARG A 135 -10.14 -29.27 32.74
N LEU A 136 -10.90 -28.18 32.78
CA LEU A 136 -11.67 -27.78 33.97
C LEU A 136 -12.77 -28.79 34.30
N ARG A 137 -13.46 -29.33 33.29
CA ARG A 137 -14.46 -30.40 33.48
C ARG A 137 -13.84 -31.65 34.11
N ALA A 138 -12.69 -32.10 33.60
CA ALA A 138 -12.00 -33.26 34.14
C ALA A 138 -11.51 -33.05 35.59
N LEU A 139 -11.13 -31.82 35.96
CA LEU A 139 -10.75 -31.48 37.34
C LEU A 139 -11.96 -31.49 38.28
N LEU A 140 -13.10 -30.95 37.83
CA LEU A 140 -14.33 -30.95 38.62
C LEU A 140 -14.82 -32.37 38.89
N GLU A 141 -14.87 -33.21 37.86
CA GLU A 141 -15.26 -34.63 38.01
C GLU A 141 -14.39 -35.36 39.03
N ARG A 142 -13.08 -35.17 39.00
CA ARG A 142 -12.14 -35.76 39.99
C ARG A 142 -12.25 -35.18 41.39
N SER A 143 -12.76 -33.95 41.54
CA SER A 143 -12.96 -33.31 42.85
C SER A 143 -14.32 -33.63 43.48
N SER A 144 -15.23 -34.23 42.69
CA SER A 144 -16.56 -34.67 43.12
C SER A 144 -16.67 -36.16 43.48
N GLU A 145 -15.59 -36.93 43.31
CA GLU A 145 -15.40 -38.30 43.83
C GLU A 145 -14.67 -38.29 45.18
#